data_AF-A0A1I5JX58-F1
#
_entry.id   AF-A0A1I5JX58-F1
#
_cell.length_a   1.000
_cell.length_b   1.000
_cell.length_c   1.000
_cell.angle_alpha   90.00
_cell.angle_beta   90.00
_cell.angle_gamma   90.00
#
_symmetry.space_group_name_H-M   'P 1'
#
loop_
_entity.id
_entity.type
_entity.pdbx_description
1 polymer ?
#
loop_
_entity_poly.entity_id
_entity_poly.type
_entity_poly.pdbx_seq_one_letter_code
_entity_poly.pdbx_strand_id
1 'polypeptide(L)'
;MQPSEYSTLLNRFQTLFPVPLLISLTLFGGGPLHAQSYPSAGETKANLEMLGYHNEWQPTQEGEKLVIDSGEIWINNEDTFALLAVIDDDEDAMRTSIIDNLAICATLGVAVSGQSSVHAFKTFGSLMGSALSHPKKQLFNDALAFRFHLMVSDDSGQATILRCGVQASNTSS
;
A
#
# COMPACT_ATOMS: atom_id res chain seq x y z
N MET A 1 32.28 -35.35 -59.28
CA MET A 1 33.12 -34.19 -58.91
C MET A 1 32.64 -33.68 -57.56
N GLN A 2 33.61 -33.50 -56.65
CA GLN A 2 33.64 -33.09 -55.24
C GLN A 2 32.35 -32.94 -54.39
N PRO A 3 32.44 -33.35 -53.09
CA PRO A 3 31.43 -33.09 -52.06
C PRO A 3 31.58 -31.67 -51.48
N SER A 4 30.48 -31.08 -50.98
CA SER A 4 30.56 -29.95 -50.03
C SER A 4 29.86 -30.39 -48.73
N GLU A 5 30.63 -30.83 -47.73
CA GLU A 5 31.07 -29.97 -46.63
C GLU A 5 29.92 -29.31 -45.86
N TYR A 6 29.24 -30.09 -45.01
CA TYR A 6 28.65 -29.59 -43.76
C TYR A 6 28.69 -30.69 -42.69
N SER A 7 29.88 -31.22 -42.41
CA SER A 7 30.16 -32.05 -41.25
C SER A 7 31.23 -31.39 -40.39
N THR A 8 30.83 -30.40 -39.60
CA THR A 8 31.53 -29.81 -38.45
C THR A 8 30.67 -28.60 -38.12
N LEU A 9 29.83 -28.63 -37.08
CA LEU A 9 30.20 -28.09 -35.77
C LEU A 9 29.24 -28.63 -34.68
N LEU A 10 28.89 -29.92 -34.74
CA LEU A 10 28.22 -30.64 -33.66
C LEU A 10 29.28 -31.17 -32.66
N ASN A 11 30.00 -30.26 -32.01
CA ASN A 11 30.77 -30.61 -30.81
C ASN A 11 31.17 -29.36 -30.00
N ARG A 12 30.21 -28.82 -29.25
CA ARG A 12 30.45 -27.98 -28.06
C ARG A 12 29.36 -28.25 -27.02
N PHE A 13 29.28 -29.50 -26.58
CA PHE A 13 28.86 -29.76 -25.21
C PHE A 13 30.02 -29.45 -24.27
N GLN A 14 29.69 -29.16 -23.01
CA GLN A 14 30.58 -29.06 -21.84
C GLN A 14 31.20 -27.67 -21.62
N THR A 15 30.48 -26.79 -20.92
CA THR A 15 30.55 -26.63 -19.46
C THR A 15 29.87 -25.31 -19.07
N LEU A 16 28.59 -25.37 -18.70
CA LEU A 16 27.97 -24.35 -17.86
C LEU A 16 27.09 -25.09 -16.86
N PHE A 17 27.56 -25.10 -15.63
CA PHE A 17 26.89 -25.69 -14.47
C PHE A 17 25.47 -25.14 -14.36
N PRO A 18 24.42 -25.97 -14.14
CA PRO A 18 23.20 -25.47 -13.58
C PRO A 18 23.48 -25.22 -12.10
N VAL A 19 23.74 -23.97 -11.71
CA VAL A 19 23.58 -23.57 -10.32
C VAL A 19 22.09 -23.77 -10.02
N PRO A 20 21.68 -24.66 -9.10
CA PRO A 20 20.31 -24.67 -8.66
C PRO A 20 20.15 -23.39 -7.83
N LEU A 21 19.61 -22.34 -8.46
CA LEU A 21 19.02 -21.24 -7.71
C LEU A 21 17.80 -21.84 -6.99
N LEU A 22 18.05 -22.39 -5.80
CA LEU A 22 17.05 -22.52 -4.74
C LEU A 22 16.73 -21.09 -4.28
N ILE A 23 15.97 -20.36 -5.11
CA ILE A 23 15.19 -19.25 -4.60
C ILE A 23 14.10 -19.94 -3.79
N SER A 24 14.34 -20.04 -2.48
CA SER A 24 13.26 -20.26 -1.52
C SER A 24 12.29 -19.10 -1.68
N LEU A 25 11.31 -19.25 -2.57
CA LEU A 25 10.05 -18.55 -2.49
C LEU A 25 9.39 -18.98 -1.18
N THR A 26 9.80 -18.38 -0.07
CA THR A 26 8.89 -18.18 1.06
C THR A 26 8.04 -16.95 0.72
N LEU A 27 7.31 -17.03 -0.40
CA LEU A 27 6.25 -16.08 -0.72
C LEU A 27 5.05 -16.49 0.12
N PHE A 28 4.71 -15.63 1.09
CA PHE A 28 3.44 -15.62 1.81
C PHE A 28 3.04 -16.98 2.39
N GLY A 29 3.81 -17.43 3.38
CA GLY A 29 3.27 -18.36 4.35
C GLY A 29 2.07 -17.70 5.01
N GLY A 30 0.87 -18.09 4.59
CA GLY A 30 -0.37 -17.95 5.34
C GLY A 30 -0.23 -18.73 6.64
N GLY A 31 0.51 -18.15 7.59
CA GLY A 31 0.51 -18.59 8.96
C GLY A 31 -0.89 -18.39 9.55
N PRO A 32 -1.26 -19.17 10.57
CA PRO A 32 -2.48 -18.89 11.33
C PRO A 32 -2.43 -17.42 11.78
N LEU A 33 -3.59 -16.75 11.81
CA LEU A 33 -3.82 -15.42 12.39
C LEU A 33 -3.29 -15.38 13.84
N HIS A 34 -1.98 -15.31 14.01
CA HIS A 34 -1.37 -14.76 15.22
C HIS A 34 -1.81 -13.31 15.23
N ALA A 35 -2.38 -12.87 16.35
CA ALA A 35 -2.83 -11.51 16.54
C ALA A 35 -1.68 -10.57 16.17
N GLN A 36 -1.72 -10.05 14.95
CA GLN A 36 -0.64 -9.26 14.40
C GLN A 36 -0.70 -7.93 15.11
N SER A 37 0.31 -7.63 15.93
CA SER A 37 0.38 -6.35 16.62
C SER A 37 0.52 -5.22 15.61
N TYR A 38 0.04 -4.05 15.98
CA TYR A 38 0.28 -2.85 15.19
C TYR A 38 1.80 -2.62 15.05
N PRO A 39 2.33 -2.44 13.83
CA PRO A 39 3.77 -2.27 13.61
C PRO A 39 4.27 -0.96 14.22
N SER A 40 5.54 -0.94 14.62
CA SER A 40 6.21 0.29 15.03
C SER A 40 6.32 1.27 13.86
N ALA A 41 6.48 2.57 14.16
CA ALA A 41 6.71 3.58 13.12
C ALA A 41 7.90 3.22 12.21
N GLY A 42 8.98 2.65 12.76
CA GLY A 42 10.15 2.21 11.98
C GLY A 42 9.83 1.08 10.99
N GLU A 43 9.05 0.08 11.42
CA GLU A 43 8.62 -1.02 10.55
C GLU A 43 7.68 -0.54 9.45
N THR A 44 6.72 0.32 9.78
CA THR A 44 5.80 0.90 8.79
C THR A 44 6.54 1.72 7.74
N LYS A 45 7.53 2.54 8.14
CA LYS A 45 8.37 3.29 7.20
C LYS A 45 9.16 2.37 6.26
N ALA A 46 9.78 1.31 6.80
CA ALA A 46 10.51 0.33 5.99
C ALA A 46 9.59 -0.41 4.99
N ASN A 47 8.38 -0.77 5.43
CA ASN A 47 7.39 -1.39 4.56
C ASN A 47 6.94 -0.44 3.44
N LEU A 48 6.72 0.85 3.75
CA LEU A 48 6.36 1.85 2.75
C LEU A 48 7.49 2.13 1.76
N GLU A 49 8.73 2.14 2.22
CA GLU A 49 9.90 2.27 1.35
C GLU A 49 9.98 1.09 0.36
N MET A 50 9.76 -0.15 0.83
CA MET A 50 9.66 -1.33 -0.05
C MET A 50 8.51 -1.26 -1.05
N LEU A 51 7.47 -0.47 -0.76
CA LEU A 51 6.30 -0.26 -1.61
C LEU A 51 6.42 0.98 -2.50
N GLY A 52 7.59 1.64 -2.52
CA GLY A 52 7.93 2.72 -3.46
C GLY A 52 7.93 4.13 -2.87
N TYR A 53 7.72 4.30 -1.56
CA TYR A 53 7.76 5.60 -0.90
C TYR A 53 9.17 5.92 -0.37
N HIS A 54 10.00 6.51 -1.23
CA HIS A 54 11.41 6.79 -0.93
C HIS A 54 11.70 8.23 -0.47
N ASN A 55 10.67 9.07 -0.32
CA ASN A 55 10.84 10.47 0.08
C ASN A 55 11.36 10.56 1.54
N GLU A 56 11.90 11.72 1.91
CA GLU A 56 12.39 11.93 3.28
C GLU A 56 11.24 12.20 4.27
N TRP A 57 11.27 11.52 5.41
CA TRP A 57 10.31 11.72 6.49
C TRP A 57 10.64 12.98 7.29
N GLN A 58 9.62 13.80 7.54
CA GLN A 58 9.71 15.03 8.30
C GLN A 58 9.16 14.82 9.71
N PRO A 59 9.93 15.10 10.77
CA PRO A 59 9.45 15.00 12.14
C PRO A 59 8.40 16.07 12.45
N THR A 60 7.39 15.71 13.24
CA THR A 60 6.30 16.59 13.69
C THR A 60 6.05 16.43 15.19
N GLN A 61 5.12 17.22 15.76
CA GLN A 61 4.74 17.07 17.17
C GLN A 61 3.97 15.77 17.44
N GLU A 62 3.26 15.23 16.44
CA GLU A 62 2.34 14.10 16.58
C GLU A 62 2.86 12.80 15.95
N GLY A 63 4.11 12.81 15.47
CA GLY A 63 4.71 11.68 14.75
C GLY A 63 5.62 12.15 13.63
N GLU A 64 5.60 11.46 12.51
CA GLU A 64 6.37 11.80 11.31
C GLU A 64 5.44 11.89 10.11
N LYS A 65 5.80 12.71 9.12
CA LYS A 65 5.05 12.83 7.87
C LYS A 65 5.94 12.71 6.64
N LEU A 66 5.37 12.21 5.55
CA LEU A 66 5.97 12.08 4.25
C LEU A 66 5.13 12.85 3.24
N VAL A 67 5.72 13.85 2.59
CA VAL A 67 5.05 14.60 1.52
C VAL A 67 5.13 13.80 0.22
N ILE A 68 3.99 13.61 -0.43
CA ILE A 68 3.81 12.91 -1.71
C ILE A 68 3.04 13.81 -2.69
N ASP A 69 3.01 13.45 -3.97
CA ASP A 69 2.41 14.30 -5.01
C ASP A 69 0.93 14.63 -4.75
N SER A 70 0.17 13.68 -4.17
CA SER A 70 -1.26 13.81 -3.88
C SER A 70 -1.57 14.32 -2.47
N GLY A 71 -0.56 14.62 -1.64
CA GLY A 71 -0.78 15.08 -0.27
C GLY A 71 0.31 14.60 0.69
N GLU A 72 -0.08 14.01 1.82
CA GLU A 72 0.87 13.61 2.85
C GLU A 72 0.44 12.33 3.58
N ILE A 73 1.41 11.48 3.88
CA ILE A 73 1.28 10.29 4.72
C ILE A 73 1.81 10.62 6.10
N TRP A 74 1.09 10.26 7.14
CA TRP A 74 1.41 10.48 8.54
C TRP A 74 1.53 9.14 9.25
N ILE A 75 2.54 9.01 10.10
CA ILE A 75 2.78 7.83 10.93
C ILE A 75 2.99 8.25 12.36
N ASN A 76 2.26 7.58 13.26
CA ASN A 76 2.60 7.47 14.66
C ASN A 76 2.40 6.02 15.14
N ASN A 77 2.56 5.76 16.43
CA ASN A 77 2.51 4.40 16.99
C ASN A 77 1.08 3.82 17.10
N GLU A 78 0.04 4.62 16.79
CA GLU A 78 -1.37 4.23 16.97
C GLU A 78 -2.20 4.40 15.69
N ASP A 79 -1.77 5.23 14.75
CA ASP A 79 -2.44 5.52 13.49
C ASP A 79 -1.42 5.80 12.38
N THR A 80 -1.69 5.24 11.20
CA THR A 80 -0.98 5.51 9.96
C THR A 80 -2.01 5.85 8.91
N PHE A 81 -1.97 7.09 8.44
CA PHE A 81 -3.00 7.63 7.57
C PHE A 81 -2.42 8.55 6.51
N ALA A 82 -3.14 8.73 5.41
CA ALA A 82 -2.88 9.78 4.44
C ALA A 82 -3.97 10.87 4.50
N LEU A 83 -3.56 12.08 4.19
CA LEU A 83 -4.41 13.20 3.81
C LEU A 83 -4.15 13.47 2.33
N LEU A 84 -5.14 13.21 1.49
CA LEU A 84 -5.00 13.20 0.05
C LEU A 84 -5.97 14.22 -0.57
N ALA A 85 -5.47 15.05 -1.46
CA ALA A 85 -6.31 15.96 -2.23
C ALA A 85 -7.17 15.16 -3.23
N VAL A 86 -8.43 15.55 -3.36
CA VAL A 86 -9.31 15.11 -4.44
C VAL A 86 -9.39 16.26 -5.44
N ILE A 87 -9.00 15.98 -6.68
CA ILE A 87 -9.02 16.95 -7.78
C ILE A 87 -10.44 16.95 -8.35
N ASP A 88 -11.18 18.04 -8.20
CA ASP A 88 -12.61 18.12 -8.54
C ASP A 88 -12.92 19.09 -9.70
N ASP A 89 -11.92 19.36 -10.56
CA ASP A 89 -12.05 20.21 -11.75
C ASP A 89 -13.15 19.73 -12.71
N ASP A 90 -13.22 18.41 -12.93
CA ASP A 90 -14.25 17.73 -13.72
C ASP A 90 -14.47 16.28 -13.24
N GLU A 91 -15.48 15.60 -13.79
CA GLU A 91 -15.86 14.25 -13.36
C GLU A 91 -14.76 13.20 -13.61
N ASP A 92 -14.02 13.30 -14.72
CA ASP A 92 -12.97 12.36 -15.08
C ASP A 92 -11.72 12.58 -14.19
N ALA A 93 -11.38 13.84 -13.91
CA ALA A 93 -10.31 14.21 -12.97
C ALA A 93 -10.64 13.75 -11.54
N MET A 94 -11.87 13.96 -11.09
CA MET A 94 -12.35 13.51 -9.78
C MET A 94 -12.32 11.99 -9.67
N ARG A 95 -12.80 11.29 -10.70
CA ARG A 95 -12.78 9.83 -10.73
C ARG A 95 -11.35 9.29 -10.68
N THR A 96 -10.44 9.89 -11.46
CA THR A 96 -9.03 9.47 -11.50
C THR A 96 -8.35 9.69 -10.16
N SER A 97 -8.49 10.89 -9.58
CA SER A 97 -7.89 11.19 -8.27
C SER A 97 -8.44 10.31 -7.15
N ILE A 98 -9.74 9.96 -7.16
CA ILE A 98 -10.31 9.02 -6.19
C ILE A 98 -9.70 7.61 -6.34
N ILE A 99 -9.50 7.13 -7.57
CA ILE A 99 -8.90 5.81 -7.83
C ILE A 99 -7.44 5.79 -7.37
N ASP A 100 -6.67 6.83 -7.70
CA ASP A 100 -5.26 6.95 -7.29
C ASP A 100 -5.15 7.02 -5.76
N ASN A 101 -6.02 7.81 -5.13
CA ASN A 101 -6.06 7.89 -3.67
C ASN A 101 -6.44 6.55 -3.04
N LEU A 102 -7.38 5.79 -3.60
CA LEU A 102 -7.71 4.44 -3.15
C LEU A 102 -6.53 3.48 -3.27
N ALA A 103 -5.71 3.60 -4.31
CA ALA A 103 -4.49 2.81 -4.44
C ALA A 103 -3.49 3.14 -3.33
N ILE A 104 -3.31 4.43 -2.99
CA ILE A 104 -2.48 4.87 -1.86
C ILE A 104 -3.01 4.30 -0.53
N CYS A 105 -4.32 4.41 -0.29
CA CYS A 105 -4.94 3.84 0.91
C CYS A 105 -4.68 2.34 1.00
N ALA A 106 -4.85 1.60 -0.10
CA ALA A 106 -4.58 0.17 -0.13
C ALA A 106 -3.11 -0.14 0.20
N THR A 107 -2.16 0.63 -0.32
CA THR A 107 -0.73 0.48 -0.02
C THR A 107 -0.43 0.71 1.46
N LEU A 108 -1.04 1.73 2.09
CA LEU A 108 -0.96 1.92 3.55
C LEU A 108 -1.54 0.72 4.30
N GLY A 109 -2.69 0.21 3.82
CA GLY A 109 -3.31 -1.00 4.33
C GLY A 109 -2.36 -2.18 4.34
N VAL A 110 -1.67 -2.44 3.22
CA VAL A 110 -0.66 -3.50 3.09
C VAL A 110 0.52 -3.25 4.03
N ALA A 111 1.06 -2.03 4.06
CA ALA A 111 2.23 -1.68 4.85
C ALA A 111 2.02 -1.89 6.35
N VAL A 112 0.82 -1.58 6.85
CA VAL A 112 0.49 -1.69 8.27
C VAL A 112 0.01 -3.08 8.65
N SER A 113 -0.92 -3.65 7.87
CA SER A 113 -1.60 -4.89 8.25
C SER A 113 -0.97 -6.17 7.69
N GLY A 114 -0.03 -6.07 6.76
CA GLY A 114 0.54 -7.22 6.03
C GLY A 114 -0.48 -7.98 5.17
N GLN A 115 -1.73 -7.51 5.08
CA GLN A 115 -2.77 -8.13 4.25
C GLN A 115 -2.43 -7.98 2.76
N SER A 116 -2.99 -8.86 1.92
CA SER A 116 -2.83 -8.75 0.47
C SER A 116 -3.37 -7.42 -0.06
N SER A 117 -2.75 -6.90 -1.14
CA SER A 117 -3.22 -5.68 -1.82
C SER A 117 -4.68 -5.77 -2.27
N VAL A 118 -5.13 -6.94 -2.73
CA VAL A 118 -6.53 -7.19 -3.11
C VAL A 118 -7.48 -7.03 -1.91
N HIS A 119 -7.08 -7.52 -0.73
CA HIS A 119 -7.89 -7.36 0.48
C HIS A 119 -7.95 -5.90 0.91
N ALA A 120 -6.80 -5.23 1.02
CA ALA A 120 -6.73 -3.82 1.41
C ALA A 120 -7.52 -2.92 0.45
N PHE A 121 -7.37 -3.11 -0.86
CA PHE A 121 -8.11 -2.35 -1.87
C PHE A 121 -9.61 -2.55 -1.77
N LYS A 122 -10.09 -3.80 -1.59
CA LYS A 122 -11.52 -4.08 -1.39
C LYS A 122 -12.06 -3.42 -0.13
N THR A 123 -11.30 -3.46 0.96
CA THR A 123 -11.68 -2.83 2.23
C THR A 123 -11.85 -1.33 2.07
N PHE A 124 -10.86 -0.63 1.52
CA PHE A 124 -10.96 0.81 1.28
C PHE A 124 -12.01 1.17 0.24
N GLY A 125 -12.18 0.36 -0.82
CA GLY A 125 -13.25 0.56 -1.81
C GLY A 125 -14.65 0.48 -1.19
N SER A 126 -14.87 -0.46 -0.27
CA SER A 126 -16.13 -0.55 0.48
C SER A 126 -16.35 0.65 1.40
N LEU A 127 -15.30 1.11 2.07
CA LEU A 127 -15.36 2.31 2.92
C LEU A 127 -15.65 3.57 2.09
N MET A 128 -15.03 3.69 0.91
CA MET A 128 -15.27 4.80 -0.02
C MET A 128 -16.72 4.87 -0.47
N GLY A 129 -17.32 3.75 -0.87
CA GLY A 129 -18.74 3.73 -1.25
C GLY A 129 -19.65 4.27 -0.13
N SER A 130 -19.30 3.98 1.12
CA SER A 130 -20.02 4.51 2.30
C SER A 130 -19.70 5.99 2.54
N ALA A 131 -18.45 6.42 2.34
CA ALA A 131 -17.98 7.79 2.56
C ALA A 131 -18.61 8.76 1.57
N LEU A 132 -18.79 8.37 0.31
CA LEU A 132 -19.48 9.20 -0.68
C LEU A 132 -20.93 9.49 -0.29
N SER A 133 -21.57 8.61 0.49
CA SER A 133 -22.91 8.84 1.03
C SER A 133 -22.91 9.67 2.33
N HIS A 134 -21.83 9.61 3.11
CA HIS A 134 -21.69 10.30 4.40
C HIS A 134 -20.28 10.91 4.53
N PRO A 135 -19.95 11.95 3.74
CA PRO A 135 -18.56 12.38 3.53
C PRO A 135 -17.87 12.78 4.84
N LYS A 136 -18.55 13.58 5.66
CA LYS A 136 -17.99 14.15 6.90
C LYS A 136 -17.96 13.17 8.08
N LYS A 137 -18.30 11.89 7.87
CA LYS A 137 -18.30 10.87 8.92
C LYS A 137 -17.11 9.95 8.73
N GLN A 138 -16.34 9.74 9.79
CA GLN A 138 -15.30 8.71 9.79
C GLN A 138 -15.95 7.33 9.76
N LEU A 139 -15.49 6.48 8.84
CA LEU A 139 -15.99 5.13 8.63
C LEU A 139 -14.88 4.15 8.93
N PHE A 140 -15.23 3.03 9.56
CA PHE A 140 -14.28 2.03 10.00
C PHE A 140 -14.65 0.63 9.50
N ASN A 141 -13.64 -0.18 9.21
CA ASN A 141 -13.75 -1.63 9.04
C ASN A 141 -12.79 -2.31 10.02
N ASP A 142 -13.36 -3.11 10.92
CA ASP A 142 -12.64 -3.78 11.99
C ASP A 142 -12.12 -5.16 11.54
N ALA A 143 -10.83 -5.25 11.23
CA ALA A 143 -10.11 -6.50 11.23
C ALA A 143 -9.58 -6.77 12.65
N LEU A 144 -9.49 -8.04 13.07
CA LEU A 144 -9.27 -8.45 14.47
C LEU A 144 -8.05 -7.82 15.22
N ALA A 145 -7.15 -7.13 14.52
CA ALA A 145 -6.07 -6.33 15.11
C ALA A 145 -5.89 -4.90 14.52
N PHE A 146 -6.63 -4.55 13.47
CA PHE A 146 -6.45 -3.32 12.68
C PHE A 146 -7.79 -2.69 12.32
N ARG A 147 -7.93 -1.38 12.53
CA ARG A 147 -9.12 -0.64 12.11
C ARG A 147 -8.79 0.18 10.87
N PHE A 148 -9.29 -0.26 9.72
CA PHE A 148 -9.17 0.51 8.48
C PHE A 148 -10.16 1.66 8.53
N HIS A 149 -9.74 2.89 8.22
CA HIS A 149 -10.62 4.06 8.28
C HIS A 149 -10.59 4.91 7.02
N LEU A 150 -11.69 5.59 6.72
CA LEU A 150 -11.81 6.53 5.60
C LEU A 150 -12.82 7.65 5.92
N MET A 151 -12.53 8.87 5.47
CA MET A 151 -13.39 10.05 5.56
C MET A 151 -13.16 10.96 4.34
N VAL A 152 -14.20 11.65 3.87
CA VAL A 152 -14.11 12.65 2.79
C VAL A 152 -14.61 13.99 3.33
N SER A 153 -13.72 14.95 3.53
CA SER A 153 -14.08 16.27 4.07
C SER A 153 -13.83 17.37 3.05
N ASP A 154 -14.77 18.30 2.95
CA ASP A 154 -14.56 19.58 2.28
C ASP A 154 -13.91 20.53 3.32
N ASP A 155 -12.65 20.90 3.10
CA ASP A 155 -11.97 21.88 3.94
C ASP A 155 -12.31 23.29 3.46
N SER A 156 -13.35 23.87 4.07
CA SER A 156 -13.68 25.29 4.10
C SER A 156 -13.47 26.09 2.79
N GLY A 157 -13.67 25.46 1.64
CA GLY A 157 -13.60 26.08 0.31
C GLY A 157 -12.22 26.10 -0.36
N GLN A 158 -11.23 25.33 0.10
CA GLN A 158 -9.92 25.23 -0.58
C GLN A 158 -9.72 23.92 -1.35
N ALA A 159 -10.15 22.77 -0.81
CA ALA A 159 -10.09 21.49 -1.50
C ALA A 159 -10.93 20.41 -0.80
N THR A 160 -11.43 19.45 -1.58
CA THR A 160 -11.93 18.18 -1.04
C THR A 160 -10.74 17.31 -0.63
N ILE A 161 -10.73 16.83 0.62
CA ILE A 161 -9.68 15.99 1.19
C ILE A 161 -10.24 14.60 1.52
N LEU A 162 -9.49 13.58 1.13
CA LEU A 162 -9.71 12.19 1.49
C LEU A 162 -8.69 11.81 2.57
N ARG A 163 -9.19 11.51 3.78
CA ARG A 163 -8.39 10.89 4.84
C ARG A 163 -8.63 9.39 4.81
N CYS A 164 -7.56 8.59 4.77
CA CYS A 164 -7.67 7.14 4.91
C CYS A 164 -6.47 6.57 5.64
N GLY A 165 -6.64 5.43 6.32
CA GLY A 165 -5.53 4.83 7.04
C GLY A 165 -5.89 3.55 7.77
N VAL A 166 -4.97 3.14 8.62
CA VAL A 166 -5.12 1.99 9.52
C VAL A 166 -4.73 2.45 10.92
N GLN A 167 -5.62 2.20 11.87
CA GLN A 167 -5.41 2.49 13.28
C GLN A 167 -5.20 1.17 14.05
N ALA A 168 -4.39 1.22 15.10
CA ALA A 168 -4.29 0.15 16.08
C ALA A 168 -5.68 -0.16 16.65
N SER A 169 -6.08 -1.43 16.61
CA SER A 169 -7.27 -1.85 17.35
C SER A 169 -6.91 -1.89 18.82
N ASN A 170 -6.98 -0.74 19.51
CA ASN A 170 -6.79 -0.69 20.95
C ASN A 170 -7.68 -1.76 21.61
N THR A 171 -7.07 -2.74 22.26
CA THR A 171 -7.72 -3.56 23.29
C THR A 171 -7.95 -2.67 24.50
N SER A 172 -8.98 -1.83 24.40
CA SER A 172 -9.68 -1.17 25.50
C SER A 172 -11.07 -0.80 24.94
N SER A 173 -12.15 -1.53 25.22
CA SER A 173 -12.82 -1.78 26.52
C SER A 173 -12.96 -0.53 27.37
#